data_AF-A0A9P7ACM9-F1
#
_entry.id   AF-A0A9P7ACM9-F1
#
_cell.length_a   1.000
_cell.length_b   1.000
_cell.length_c   1.000
_cell.angle_alpha   90.00
_cell.angle_beta   90.00
_cell.angle_gamma   90.00
#
_symmetry.space_group_name_H-M   'P 1'
#
loop_
_entity.id
_entity.type
_entity.pdbx_description
1 polymer ?
#
loop_
_entity_poly.entity_id
_entity_poly.type
_entity_poly.pdbx_seq_one_letter_code
_entity_poly.pdbx_strand_id
1 'polypeptide(L)'
;VRACEWTDQPCGLFVEMNKVLVADHLLHWHGVESKGTTLCKFEGCSKPKAMLNLGRHIEGIHYTTSYECPYCGKRWSRSDSLDRHQVTC
;
A
#
# COMPACT_ATOMS: atom_id res chain seq x y z
N VAL A 1 4.73 -7.65 -4.63
CA VAL A 1 5.48 -7.41 -3.37
C VAL A 1 6.35 -6.16 -3.49
N ARG A 2 6.63 -5.45 -2.39
CA ARG A 2 7.53 -4.27 -2.30
C ARG A 2 8.35 -4.38 -1.01
N ALA A 3 9.57 -3.88 -1.01
CA ALA A 3 10.43 -3.87 0.17
C ALA A 3 9.83 -2.93 1.24
N CYS A 4 9.76 -3.34 2.49
CA CYS A 4 9.24 -2.52 3.58
C CYS A 4 10.28 -1.47 4.00
N GLU A 5 9.92 -0.20 3.87
CA GLU A 5 10.75 0.97 4.24
C GLU A 5 10.15 1.71 5.46
N TRP A 6 9.44 0.99 6.32
CA TRP A 6 8.90 1.53 7.56
C TRP A 6 10.03 1.93 8.52
N THR A 7 10.00 3.15 9.08
CA THR A 7 11.21 3.78 9.66
C THR A 7 11.46 3.49 11.15
N ASP A 8 10.66 2.64 11.81
CA ASP A 8 10.86 2.37 13.24
C ASP A 8 12.04 1.44 13.53
N GLN A 9 12.39 0.53 12.60
CA GLN A 9 13.56 -0.34 12.67
C GLN A 9 13.92 -0.89 11.28
N PRO A 10 15.17 -1.35 11.05
CA PRO A 10 15.54 -1.98 9.79
C PRO A 10 14.75 -3.27 9.56
N CYS A 11 13.73 -3.21 8.72
CA CYS A 11 12.86 -4.34 8.39
C CYS A 11 13.40 -5.21 7.25
N GLY A 12 13.60 -4.63 6.06
CA GLY A 12 14.21 -5.32 4.90
C GLY A 12 13.35 -6.43 4.28
N LEU A 13 12.14 -6.66 4.76
CA LEU A 13 11.23 -7.69 4.25
C LEU A 13 10.39 -7.19 3.07
N PHE A 14 9.99 -8.09 2.19
CA PHE A 14 9.07 -7.79 1.11
C PHE A 14 7.63 -8.10 1.55
N VAL A 15 6.75 -7.13 1.36
CA VAL A 15 5.32 -7.23 1.72
C VAL A 15 4.48 -7.12 0.47
N GLU A 16 3.32 -7.77 0.43
CA GLU A 16 2.32 -7.55 -0.61
C GLU A 16 1.33 -6.47 -0.15
N MET A 17 0.95 -5.55 -1.05
CA MET A 17 0.19 -4.33 -0.74
C MET A 17 -1.31 -4.64 -0.67
N ASN A 18 -1.63 -5.60 0.18
CA ASN A 18 -2.97 -6.05 0.51
C ASN A 18 -3.29 -5.66 1.96
N LYS A 19 -4.53 -5.25 2.26
CA LYS A 19 -4.92 -4.84 3.62
C LYS A 19 -4.63 -5.89 4.70
N VAL A 20 -4.79 -7.17 4.39
CA VAL A 20 -4.60 -8.27 5.37
C VAL A 20 -3.12 -8.49 5.59
N LEU A 21 -2.36 -8.63 4.51
CA LEU A 21 -0.92 -8.90 4.57
C LEU A 21 -0.13 -7.72 5.14
N VAL A 22 -0.54 -6.49 4.84
CA VAL A 22 0.06 -5.29 5.44
C VAL A 22 -0.27 -5.21 6.94
N ALA A 23 -1.52 -5.46 7.35
CA ALA A 23 -1.87 -5.43 8.77
C ALA A 23 -1.15 -6.52 9.57
N ASP A 24 -1.06 -7.73 9.01
CA ASP A 24 -0.32 -8.86 9.59
C ASP A 24 1.17 -8.55 9.71
N HIS A 25 1.76 -8.01 8.63
CA HIS A 25 3.15 -7.59 8.61
C HIS A 25 3.44 -6.52 9.67
N LEU A 26 2.63 -5.47 9.73
CA LEU A 26 2.86 -4.38 10.69
C LEU A 26 2.62 -4.84 12.13
N LEU A 27 1.73 -5.81 12.37
CA LEU A 27 1.53 -6.40 13.68
C LEU A 27 2.75 -7.21 14.13
N HIS A 28 3.20 -8.17 13.32
CA HIS A 28 4.23 -9.11 13.73
C HIS A 28 5.65 -8.52 13.73
N TRP A 29 5.93 -7.59 12.81
CA TRP A 29 7.28 -7.02 12.65
C TRP A 29 7.40 -5.59 13.17
N HIS A 30 6.30 -4.85 13.34
CA HIS A 30 6.33 -3.46 13.80
C HIS A 30 5.46 -3.19 15.03
N GLY A 31 4.79 -4.21 15.58
CA GLY A 31 3.93 -4.08 16.76
C GLY A 31 2.74 -3.15 16.57
N VAL A 32 2.35 -2.85 15.34
CA VAL A 32 1.22 -1.98 15.02
C VAL A 32 -0.07 -2.78 15.09
N GLU A 33 -1.06 -2.28 15.83
CA GLU A 33 -2.35 -2.96 15.92
C GLU A 33 -3.02 -3.13 14.55
N SER A 34 -3.52 -4.33 14.30
CA SER A 34 -4.21 -4.67 13.03
C SER A 34 -5.60 -4.05 12.90
N LYS A 35 -6.11 -3.43 13.97
CA LYS A 35 -7.40 -2.75 14.03
C LYS A 35 -7.20 -1.27 14.34
N GLY A 36 -8.11 -0.43 13.86
CA GLY A 36 -8.08 1.01 14.12
C GLY A 36 -7.20 1.79 13.14
N THR A 37 -6.56 2.83 13.66
CA THR A 37 -5.83 3.85 12.90
C THR A 37 -4.40 3.93 13.41
N THR A 38 -3.43 4.02 12.51
CA THR A 38 -2.03 4.33 12.85
C THR A 38 -1.53 5.52 12.05
N LEU A 39 -0.43 6.11 12.50
CA LEU A 39 0.32 7.09 11.71
C LEU A 39 1.23 6.33 10.75
N CYS A 40 1.21 6.71 9.48
CA CYS A 40 2.22 6.22 8.54
C CYS A 40 3.60 6.69 9.00
N LYS A 41 4.54 5.75 9.18
CA LYS A 41 5.94 6.03 9.56
C LYS A 41 6.89 5.81 8.38
N PHE A 42 6.48 6.13 7.16
CA PHE A 42 7.44 6.29 6.07
C PHE A 42 8.15 7.64 6.23
N GLU A 43 9.38 7.74 5.72
CA GLU A 43 10.14 9.00 5.71
C GLU A 43 9.31 10.15 5.10
N GLY A 44 9.27 11.29 5.81
CA GLY A 44 8.46 12.45 5.41
C GLY A 44 6.94 12.27 5.51
N CYS A 45 6.43 11.18 6.08
CA CYS A 45 5.00 10.94 6.27
C CYS A 45 4.63 10.84 7.75
N SER A 46 3.42 11.32 8.10
CA SER A 46 2.82 11.17 9.42
C SER A 46 1.29 11.23 9.35
N LYS A 47 0.72 10.85 8.20
CA LYS A 47 -0.73 10.95 8.00
C LYS A 47 -1.43 9.80 8.74
N PRO A 48 -2.49 10.07 9.53
CA PRO A 48 -3.29 9.01 10.14
C PRO A 48 -4.05 8.24 9.06
N LYS A 49 -4.00 6.92 9.13
CA LYS A 49 -4.69 6.01 8.22
C LYS A 49 -5.28 4.83 8.98
N ALA A 50 -6.53 4.52 8.67
CA ALA A 50 -7.15 3.27 9.08
C ALA A 50 -6.37 2.09 8.49
N MET A 51 -6.20 0.99 9.24
CA MET A 51 -5.42 -0.17 8.80
C MET A 51 -5.90 -0.72 7.46
N LEU A 52 -7.22 -0.74 7.26
CA LEU A 52 -7.85 -1.18 6.01
C LEU A 52 -7.43 -0.38 4.76
N ASN A 53 -6.94 0.85 4.95
CA ASN A 53 -6.51 1.76 3.89
C ASN A 53 -4.99 1.93 3.83
N LEU A 54 -4.25 1.40 4.81
CA LEU A 54 -2.81 1.68 4.94
C LEU A 54 -2.00 1.07 3.79
N GLY A 55 -2.30 -0.18 3.38
CA GLY A 55 -1.61 -0.81 2.25
C GLY A 55 -1.75 -0.01 0.96
N ARG A 56 -2.97 0.47 0.64
CA ARG A 56 -3.21 1.34 -0.52
C ARG A 56 -2.52 2.70 -0.39
N HIS A 57 -2.52 3.28 0.81
CA HIS A 57 -1.79 4.52 1.07
C HIS A 57 -0.31 4.37 0.76
N ILE A 58 0.32 3.31 1.27
CA ILE A 58 1.74 3.03 1.03
C ILE A 58 2.00 2.80 -0.47
N GLU A 59 1.19 1.97 -1.12
CA GLU A 59 1.35 1.65 -2.54
C GLU A 59 1.30 2.87 -3.46
N GLY A 60 0.34 3.77 -3.24
CA GLY A 60 0.12 4.93 -4.09
C GLY A 60 1.03 6.11 -3.77
N ILE A 61 1.34 6.34 -2.48
CA ILE A 61 2.09 7.52 -2.05
C ILE A 61 3.59 7.23 -1.98
N HIS A 62 4.00 6.06 -1.49
CA HIS A 62 5.41 5.75 -1.25
C HIS A 62 6.05 4.96 -2.39
N TYR A 63 5.29 4.15 -3.13
CA TYR A 63 5.80 3.44 -4.32
C TYR A 63 5.34 4.03 -5.65
N THR A 64 4.57 5.13 -5.63
CA THR A 64 4.06 5.84 -6.82
C THR A 64 3.50 4.89 -7.89
N THR A 65 2.77 3.86 -7.44
CA THR A 65 2.34 2.78 -8.35
C THR A 65 1.32 3.32 -9.34
N SER A 66 1.54 3.05 -10.63
CA SER A 66 0.57 3.32 -11.69
C SER A 66 0.29 2.04 -12.46
N TYR A 67 -0.94 1.94 -12.93
CA TYR A 67 -1.48 0.80 -13.65
C TYR A 67 -1.90 1.29 -15.03
N GLU A 68 -1.33 0.70 -16.08
CA GLU A 68 -1.59 1.11 -17.47
C GLU A 68 -2.45 0.05 -18.16
N CYS A 69 -3.45 0.49 -18.93
CA CYS A 69 -4.28 -0.43 -19.70
C CYS A 69 -3.50 -0.88 -20.94
N PRO A 70 -3.34 -2.19 -21.16
CA PRO A 70 -2.59 -2.70 -22.30
C PRO A 70 -3.28 -2.42 -23.65
N TYR A 71 -4.57 -2.08 -23.66
CA TYR A 71 -5.35 -1.87 -24.88
C TYR A 71 -5.40 -0.40 -25.32
N CYS A 72 -5.58 0.53 -24.38
CA CYS A 72 -5.73 1.96 -24.69
C CYS A 72 -4.62 2.86 -24.11
N GLY A 73 -3.69 2.32 -23.32
CA GLY A 73 -2.56 3.06 -22.74
C GLY A 73 -2.95 4.06 -21.65
N LYS A 74 -4.23 4.16 -21.27
CA LYS A 74 -4.66 5.04 -20.18
C LYS A 74 -4.09 4.54 -18.85
N ARG A 75 -3.90 5.45 -17.89
CA ARG A 75 -3.27 5.17 -16.60
C ARG A 75 -4.22 5.40 -15.43
N TRP A 76 -4.11 4.56 -14.42
CA TRP A 76 -4.81 4.68 -13.14
C TRP A 76 -3.82 4.58 -12.00
N SER A 77 -4.16 5.22 -10.89
CA SER A 77 -3.41 5.12 -9.63
C SER A 77 -3.76 3.89 -8.80
N ARG A 78 -4.70 3.04 -9.28
CA ARG A 78 -5.21 1.87 -8.55
C ARG A 78 -5.52 0.71 -9.50
N SER A 79 -5.23 -0.51 -9.06
CA SER A 79 -5.51 -1.76 -9.79
C SER A 79 -7.00 -1.94 -10.07
N ASP A 80 -7.84 -1.82 -9.05
CA ASP A 80 -9.29 -2.03 -9.20
C ASP A 80 -9.97 -1.03 -10.15
N SER A 81 -9.35 0.14 -10.33
CA SER A 81 -9.80 1.13 -11.31
C SER A 81 -9.44 0.73 -12.74
N LEU A 82 -8.26 0.15 -12.94
CA LEU A 82 -7.86 -0.48 -14.20
C LEU A 82 -8.75 -1.69 -14.50
N ASP A 83 -8.94 -2.60 -13.55
CA ASP A 83 -9.73 -3.83 -13.74
C ASP A 83 -11.15 -3.51 -14.24
N ARG A 84 -11.82 -2.55 -13.60
CA ARG A 84 -13.14 -2.09 -14.04
C ARG A 84 -13.11 -1.45 -15.42
N HIS A 85 -12.07 -0.66 -15.71
CA HIS A 85 -11.93 -0.05 -17.04
C HIS A 85 -11.73 -1.10 -18.12
N GLN A 86 -10.96 -2.16 -17.87
CA GLN A 86 -10.67 -3.20 -18.86
C GLN A 86 -11.92 -3.91 -19.38
N VAL A 87 -13.00 -3.96 -18.58
CA VAL A 87 -14.29 -4.53 -19.00
C VAL A 87 -14.96 -3.69 -20.09
N THR A 88 -14.71 -2.37 -20.12
CA THR A 88 -15.35 -1.42 -21.05
C THR A 88 -14.31 -0.64 -21.85
N CYS A 89 -13.12 -1.22 -22.06
CA CYS A 89 -12.01 -0.52 -22.69
C CYS A 89 -12.34 -0.09 -24.12
#